data_AF-A0A2U1KXI8-F1
#
_entry.id   AF-A0A2U1KXI8-F1
#
_cell.length_a   1.000
_cell.length_b   1.000
_cell.length_c   1.000
_cell.angle_alpha   90.00
_cell.angle_beta   90.00
_cell.angle_gamma   90.00
#
_symmetry.space_group_name_H-M   'P 1'
#
loop_
_entity.id
_entity.type
_entity.pdbx_description
1 polymer ?
#
loop_
_entity_poly.entity_id
_entity_poly.type
_entity_poly.pdbx_seq_one_letter_code
_entity_poly.pdbx_strand_id
1 'polypeptide(L)' 'MSEYMEKHVVSRFIGAPPGYVGYEEGLQLTEKILDDGRVTDSQGRTVRFTNAIIIMTLNVGSLTT' A
#
# COMPACT_ATOMS: atom_id res chain seq x y z
N MET A 1 -1.64 15.22 -6.37
CA MET A 1 -1.14 13.91 -5.91
C MET A 1 0.33 13.73 -6.33
N SER A 2 1.23 14.59 -5.84
CA SER A 2 2.70 14.45 -6.05
C SER A 2 3.44 14.09 -4.77
N GLU A 3 2.73 13.95 -3.66
CA GLU A 3 3.29 13.72 -2.31
C GLU A 3 3.77 12.28 -2.09
N TYR A 4 3.56 11.39 -3.06
CA TYR A 4 3.91 9.96 -3.01
C TYR A 4 5.00 9.57 -4.00
N MET A 5 5.73 10.54 -4.58
CA MET A 5 6.82 10.25 -5.53
C MET A 5 8.12 9.77 -4.87
N GLU A 6 8.23 9.84 -3.55
CA GLU A 6 9.31 9.21 -2.79
C GLU A 6 9.13 7.67 -2.86
N LYS A 7 10.13 6.96 -3.42
CA LYS A 7 10.15 5.49 -3.55
C LYS A 7 9.81 4.76 -2.23
N HIS A 8 9.95 5.41 -1.08
CA HIS A 8 9.74 4.86 0.26
C HIS A 8 8.26 4.80 0.69
N VAL A 9 7.38 5.61 0.10
CA VAL A 9 5.94 5.62 0.45
C VAL A 9 5.17 4.61 -0.42
N VAL A 10 5.63 4.42 -1.66
CA VAL A 10 5.08 3.45 -2.61
C VAL A 10 5.29 2.02 -2.14
N SER A 11 6.44 1.70 -1.54
CA SER A 11 6.74 0.35 -1.06
C SER A 11 5.83 -0.15 0.06
N ARG A 12 5.21 0.75 0.84
CA ARG A 12 4.19 0.38 1.83
C ARG A 12 2.87 -0.05 1.21
N PHE A 13 2.61 0.36 -0.04
CA PHE A 13 1.39 0.05 -0.78
C PHE A 13 1.56 -1.10 -1.77
N ILE A 14 2.70 -1.21 -2.46
CA ILE A 14 2.97 -2.21 -3.52
C ILE A 14 4.04 -3.26 -3.17
N GLY A 15 4.66 -3.17 -1.98
CA GLY A 15 5.81 -4.01 -1.60
C GLY A 15 7.15 -3.43 -2.06
N ALA A 16 8.26 -4.01 -1.61
CA ALA A 16 9.58 -3.60 -2.11
C ALA A 16 9.72 -3.96 -3.60
N PRO A 17 10.62 -3.31 -4.38
CA PRO A 17 10.92 -3.75 -5.75
C PRO A 17 11.64 -5.11 -5.80
N PRO A 18 11.57 -5.85 -6.93
CA PRO A 18 12.29 -7.12 -7.09
C PRO A 18 13.79 -6.94 -6.79
N GLY A 19 14.34 -7.81 -5.93
CA GLY A 19 15.76 -7.76 -5.53
C GLY A 19 16.06 -6.90 -4.29
N TYR A 20 15.06 -6.23 -3.68
CA TYR A 20 15.20 -5.56 -2.40
C TYR A 20 14.65 -6.41 -1.24
N VAL A 21 15.21 -6.22 -0.04
CA VAL A 21 14.71 -6.84 1.20
C VAL A 21 13.25 -6.42 1.42
N GLY A 22 12.36 -7.40 1.63
CA GLY A 22 10.92 -7.18 1.78
C GLY A 22 10.10 -7.27 0.49
N TYR A 23 10.68 -7.75 -0.63
CA TYR A 23 9.94 -8.03 -1.88
C TYR A 23 8.83 -9.07 -1.68
N GLU A 24 9.12 -10.11 -0.90
CA GLU A 24 8.20 -11.21 -0.59
C GLU A 24 7.23 -10.87 0.56
N GLU A 25 7.41 -9.72 1.25
CA GLU A 25 6.65 -9.36 2.46
C GLU A 25 5.26 -8.76 2.18
N GLY A 26 4.80 -8.77 0.91
CA GLY A 26 3.42 -8.49 0.55
C GLY A 26 2.97 -7.04 0.79
N LEU A 27 1.70 -6.78 0.52
CA LEU A 27 1.12 -5.44 0.50
C LEU A 27 0.58 -5.08 1.88
N GLN A 28 1.45 -4.75 2.85
CA GLN A 28 1.07 -4.58 4.26
C GLN A 28 -0.18 -3.73 4.53
N LEU A 29 -0.40 -2.65 3.76
CA LEU A 29 -1.57 -1.80 3.93
C LEU A 29 -2.76 -2.26 3.07
N THR A 30 -2.50 -2.69 1.84
CA THR A 30 -3.54 -3.14 0.91
C THR A 30 -4.16 -4.44 1.37
N GLU A 31 -3.38 -5.40 1.88
CA GLU A 31 -3.87 -6.64 2.51
C GLU A 31 -4.79 -6.33 3.68
N LYS A 32 -4.40 -5.45 4.59
CA LYS A 32 -5.26 -5.07 5.73
C LYS A 32 -6.60 -4.48 5.29
N ILE A 33 -6.60 -3.70 4.22
CA ILE A 33 -7.82 -3.08 3.70
C ILE A 33 -8.68 -4.09 2.93
N LEU A 34 -8.08 -4.93 2.09
CA LEU A 34 -8.80 -5.90 1.26
C LEU A 34 -9.28 -7.12 2.05
N ASP A 35 -8.51 -7.59 3.02
CA ASP A 35 -8.82 -8.81 3.80
C ASP A 35 -9.65 -8.50 5.05
N ASP A 36 -9.22 -7.55 5.89
CA ASP A 36 -9.89 -7.24 7.17
C ASP A 36 -10.92 -6.10 7.04
N GLY A 37 -10.87 -5.33 5.94
CA GLY A 37 -11.82 -4.23 5.70
C GLY A 37 -11.72 -3.10 6.73
N ARG A 38 -10.66 -3.07 7.53
CA ARG A 38 -10.41 -2.06 8.58
C ARG A 38 -8.93 -1.85 8.82
N VAL A 39 -8.58 -0.64 9.24
CA VAL A 39 -7.21 -0.28 9.63
C VAL A 39 -7.28 0.48 10.94
N THR A 40 -6.41 0.09 11.88
CA THR A 40 -6.20 0.79 13.15
C THR A 40 -4.90 1.58 13.10
N ASP A 41 -4.95 2.86 13.47
CA ASP A 41 -3.76 3.72 13.53
C ASP A 41 -2.97 3.55 14.83
N SER A 42 -1.83 4.24 14.95
CA SER A 42 -0.97 4.20 16.15
C SER A 42 -1.59 4.85 17.39
N GLN A 43 -2.68 5.60 17.24
CA GLN A 43 -3.45 6.20 18.32
C GLN A 43 -4.65 5.30 18.72
N GLY A 44 -4.78 4.10 18.15
CA GLY A 44 -5.84 3.15 18.44
C GLY A 44 -7.17 3.42 17.72
N ARG A 45 -7.24 4.42 16.83
CA ARG A 45 -8.46 4.73 16.08
C ARG A 45 -8.61 3.74 14.93
N THR A 46 -9.81 3.16 14.79
CA THR A 46 -10.10 2.16 13.76
C THR A 46 -11.05 2.72 12.71
N VAL A 47 -10.68 2.62 11.44
CA VAL A 47 -11.51 3.00 10.28
C VAL A 47 -11.94 1.73 9.55
N ARG A 48 -13.22 1.63 9.17
CA ARG A 48 -13.78 0.54 8.36
C ARG A 48 -14.02 1.02 6.93
N PHE A 49 -13.72 0.16 5.96
CA PHE A 49 -13.80 0.44 4.52
C PHE A 49 -15.05 -0.16 3.85
N THR A 50 -16.04 -0.59 4.62
CA THR A 50 -17.26 -1.28 4.13
C THR A 50 -18.05 -0.49 3.08
N ASN A 51 -17.99 0.85 3.10
CA ASN A 51 -18.67 1.73 2.15
C ASN A 51 -17.67 2.55 1.30
N ALA A 52 -16.42 2.09 1.17
CA ALA A 52 -15.39 2.76 0.40
C ALA A 52 -15.06 1.97 -0.88
N ILE A 53 -14.90 2.69 -2.00
CA ILE A 53 -14.37 2.10 -3.24
C ILE A 53 -12.87 2.37 -3.27
N ILE A 54 -12.08 1.31 -3.31
CA ILE A 54 -10.62 1.38 -3.37
C ILE A 54 -10.20 1.38 -4.83
N ILE A 55 -9.59 2.47 -5.28
CA ILE A 55 -9.05 2.61 -6.64
C ILE A 55 -7.54 2.63 -6.51
N MET A 56 -6.89 1.56 -6.98
CA MET A 56 -5.44 1.49 -7.08
C MET A 56 -5.00 1.79 -8.51
N THR A 57 -4.10 2.74 -8.67
CA THR A 57 -3.46 3.02 -9.96
C THR A 57 -1.95 2.81 -9.80
N LEU A 58 -1.39 1.89 -10.58
CA LEU A 58 0.05 1.69 -10.68
C LEU A 58 0.56 2.33 -11.98
N ASN A 59 1.68 3.05 -11.88
CA ASN A 59 2.40 3.48 -13.07
C ASN A 59 3.28 2.32 -13.57
N VAL A 60 2.87 1.69 -14.67
CA VAL A 60 3.58 0.54 -15.28
C VAL A 60 5.03 0.87 -15.63
N GLY A 61 5.35 2.13 -15.94
CA GLY A 61 6.71 2.56 -16.26
C GLY A 61 7.71 2.47 -15.10
N SER A 62 7.24 2.37 -13.85
CA SER A 62 8.09 2.29 -12.66
C SER A 62 8.69 0.89 -12.41
N LEU A 63 8.18 -0.15 -13.07
CA LEU A 63 8.65 -1.54 -12.87
C LEU A 63 9.89 -1.87 -13.72
N THR A 64 10.19 -1.05 -14.72
CA THR A 64 11.18 -1.32 -15.79
C THR A 64 12.41 -0.40 -15.75
N THR A 65 12.65 0.35 -14.68
CA THR A 65 13.84 1.21 -14.51
C THR A 65 14.49 1.03 -13.15
#